data_AF-A0A8J8YDJ3-F1
#
_entry.id   AF-A0A8J8YDJ3-F1
#
_cell.length_a   1.000
_cell.length_b   1.000
_cell.length_c   1.000
_cell.angle_alpha   90.00
_cell.angle_beta   90.00
_cell.angle_gamma   90.00
#
_symmetry.space_group_name_H-M   'P 1'
#
loop_
_entity.id
_entity.type
_entity.pdbx_description
1 polymer ?
#
loop_
_entity_poly.entity_id
_entity_poly.type
_entity_poly.pdbx_seq_one_letter_code
_entity_poly.pdbx_strand_id
1 'polypeptide(L)'
;MGKQAMALALLCAVLLAATADDAAAAASSCNPSALSACAPALFGRAVTLGCCASLRAQQPCLCQYKRDPANRAYVNGPAAQRFTRACGLTQMKC
;
A
#
# COMPACT_ATOMS: atom_id res chain seq x y z
N MET A 1 -29.65 -22.27 -23.77
CA MET A 1 -28.53 -21.29 -23.68
C MET A 1 -28.50 -20.45 -22.39
N GLY A 2 -29.45 -20.58 -21.43
CA GLY A 2 -29.57 -19.61 -20.32
C GLY A 2 -28.65 -19.79 -19.10
N LYS A 3 -28.26 -21.01 -18.75
CA LYS A 3 -27.47 -21.26 -17.51
C LYS A 3 -26.00 -20.81 -17.62
N GLN A 4 -25.43 -20.93 -18.82
CA GLN A 4 -24.03 -20.54 -19.10
C GLN A 4 -23.86 -19.01 -19.08
N ALA A 5 -24.85 -18.27 -19.60
CA ALA A 5 -24.84 -16.81 -19.57
C ALA A 5 -24.96 -16.24 -18.15
N MET A 6 -25.77 -16.87 -17.29
CA MET A 6 -25.94 -16.46 -15.90
C MET A 6 -24.67 -16.73 -15.06
N ALA A 7 -24.00 -17.87 -15.29
CA ALA A 7 -22.73 -18.18 -14.64
C ALA A 7 -21.63 -17.19 -15.05
N LEU A 8 -21.56 -16.83 -16.34
CA LEU A 8 -20.60 -15.86 -16.85
C LEU A 8 -20.86 -14.46 -16.29
N ALA A 9 -22.12 -14.05 -16.19
CA ALA A 9 -22.52 -12.76 -15.63
C ALA A 9 -22.21 -12.66 -14.12
N LEU A 10 -22.40 -13.74 -13.36
CA LEU A 10 -22.07 -13.81 -11.93
C LEU A 10 -20.55 -13.79 -11.71
N LEU A 11 -19.78 -14.51 -12.54
CA LEU A 11 -18.31 -14.45 -12.50
C LEU A 11 -17.82 -13.04 -12.81
N CYS A 12 -18.33 -12.39 -13.86
CA CYS A 12 -17.99 -11.01 -14.18
C CYS A 12 -18.38 -10.04 -13.06
N ALA A 13 -19.51 -10.24 -12.38
CA ALA A 13 -19.93 -9.41 -11.26
C ALA A 13 -19.04 -9.59 -10.02
N VAL A 14 -18.57 -10.81 -9.74
CA VAL A 14 -17.61 -11.09 -8.66
C VAL A 14 -16.22 -10.52 -8.98
N LEU A 15 -15.79 -10.62 -10.24
CA LEU A 15 -14.55 -9.99 -10.72
C LEU A 15 -14.61 -8.46 -10.66
N LEU A 16 -15.76 -7.84 -10.97
CA LEU A 16 -15.95 -6.39 -10.81
C LEU A 16 -16.05 -5.99 -9.33
N ALA A 17 -16.70 -6.78 -8.48
CA ALA A 17 -16.79 -6.51 -7.05
C ALA A 17 -15.44 -6.63 -6.34
N ALA A 18 -14.51 -7.43 -6.87
CA ALA A 18 -13.12 -7.49 -6.39
C ALA A 18 -12.29 -6.23 -6.73
N THR A 19 -12.82 -5.32 -7.56
CA THR A 19 -12.16 -4.04 -7.90
C THR A 19 -12.72 -2.83 -7.16
N ALA A 20 -13.70 -3.03 -6.28
CA ALA A 20 -14.16 -1.99 -5.36
C ALA A 20 -13.20 -1.85 -4.17
N ASP A 21 -11.95 -1.43 -4.45
CA ASP A 21 -11.12 -0.80 -3.43
C ASP A 21 -11.53 0.66 -3.34
N ASP A 22 -12.56 0.91 -2.54
CA ASP A 22 -12.94 2.24 -2.09
C ASP A 22 -11.87 2.74 -1.12
N ALA A 23 -10.91 3.53 -1.63
CA ALA A 23 -10.28 4.61 -0.87
C ALA A 23 -9.40 5.47 -1.79
N ALA A 24 -9.91 6.66 -2.10
CA ALA A 24 -9.16 7.84 -2.52
C ALA A 24 -8.49 7.75 -3.90
N ALA A 25 -9.10 8.49 -4.83
CA ALA A 25 -8.45 9.04 -6.00
C ALA A 25 -7.01 9.50 -5.71
N ALA A 26 -6.10 9.13 -6.62
CA ALA A 26 -4.68 9.49 -6.69
C ALA A 26 -3.65 8.63 -5.95
N ALA A 27 -3.91 7.35 -5.71
CA ALA A 27 -2.81 6.39 -5.63
C ALA A 27 -2.29 6.17 -7.06
N SER A 28 -1.17 6.81 -7.42
CA SER A 28 -0.29 6.22 -8.43
C SER A 28 -0.16 4.74 -8.09
N SER A 29 -0.54 3.86 -9.02
CA SER A 29 -0.36 2.39 -8.96
C SER A 29 0.67 2.03 -7.91
N CYS A 30 0.25 1.39 -6.81
CA CYS A 30 1.09 1.15 -5.64
C CYS A 30 2.48 0.67 -6.06
N ASN A 31 3.45 1.60 -6.09
CA ASN A 31 4.73 1.36 -6.71
C ASN A 31 5.79 1.33 -5.63
N PRO A 32 6.26 0.15 -5.21
CA PRO A 32 7.29 0.04 -4.19
C PRO A 32 8.58 0.77 -4.59
N SER A 33 8.81 0.99 -5.89
CA SER A 33 9.96 1.76 -6.38
C SER A 33 9.92 3.23 -5.98
N ALA A 34 8.74 3.81 -5.72
CA ALA A 34 8.63 5.18 -5.24
C ALA A 34 9.11 5.35 -3.78
N LEU A 35 9.29 4.24 -3.03
CA LEU A 35 9.96 4.23 -1.71
C LEU A 35 11.49 4.12 -1.83
N SER A 36 12.06 4.03 -3.03
CA SER A 36 13.52 4.02 -3.23
C SER A 36 14.21 5.27 -2.65
N ALA A 37 13.51 6.40 -2.59
CA ALA A 37 13.97 7.61 -1.91
C ALA A 37 14.27 7.39 -0.41
N CYS A 38 13.68 6.35 0.20
CA CYS A 38 13.91 5.93 1.58
C CYS A 38 15.00 4.85 1.74
N ALA A 39 15.48 4.26 0.64
CA ALA A 39 16.55 3.25 0.65
C ALA A 39 17.79 3.67 1.45
N PRO A 40 18.35 4.90 1.31
CA PRO A 40 19.50 5.31 2.12
C PRO A 40 19.23 5.26 3.62
N ALA A 41 17.99 5.47 4.05
CA ALA A 41 17.63 5.41 5.47
C ALA A 41 17.54 3.98 6.01
N LEU A 42 17.42 2.96 5.15
CA LEU A 42 17.62 1.55 5.55
C LEU A 42 19.06 1.28 5.98
N PHE A 43 20.03 1.98 5.38
CA PHE A 43 21.46 1.86 5.69
C PHE A 43 21.91 2.81 6.82
N GLY A 44 20.97 3.33 7.62
CA GLY A 44 21.28 4.19 8.77
C GLY A 44 21.51 5.66 8.43
N ARG A 45 21.24 6.10 7.19
CA ARG A 45 21.26 7.54 6.85
C ARG A 45 19.98 8.23 7.32
N ALA A 46 20.02 9.55 7.39
CA ALA A 46 18.86 10.35 7.76
C ALA A 46 17.72 10.19 6.73
N VAL A 47 16.48 10.18 7.22
CA VAL A 47 15.28 10.19 6.39
C VAL A 47 15.11 11.59 5.79
N THR A 48 14.93 11.66 4.47
CA THR A 48 14.78 12.93 3.75
C THR A 48 13.31 13.35 3.63
N LEU A 49 13.09 14.64 3.39
CA LEU A 49 11.75 15.18 3.08
C LEU A 49 11.10 14.47 1.89
N GLY A 50 11.88 14.16 0.85
CA GLY A 50 11.41 13.41 -0.33
C GLY A 50 10.93 12.00 0.03
N CYS A 51 11.67 11.29 0.89
CA CYS A 51 11.21 9.99 1.41
C CYS A 51 9.88 10.13 2.16
N CYS A 52 9.73 11.14 3.02
CA CYS A 52 8.48 11.36 3.75
C CYS A 52 7.30 11.71 2.85
N ALA A 53 7.52 12.47 1.79
CA ALA A 53 6.49 12.77 0.80
C ALA A 53 6.02 11.50 0.09
N SER A 54 6.96 10.66 -0.38
CA SER A 54 6.64 9.36 -1.00
C SER A 54 5.93 8.40 -0.05
N LEU A 55 6.35 8.36 1.23
CA LEU A 55 5.75 7.51 2.25
C LEU A 55 4.30 7.91 2.54
N ARG A 56 4.00 9.21 2.60
CA ARG A 56 2.63 9.72 2.77
C ARG A 56 1.77 9.50 1.53
N ALA A 57 2.32 9.70 0.34
CA ALA A 57 1.60 9.45 -0.91
C ALA A 57 1.20 7.97 -1.05
N GLN A 58 1.98 7.05 -0.49
CA GLN A 58 1.73 5.61 -0.53
C GLN A 58 1.08 5.04 0.73
N GLN A 59 0.63 5.87 1.67
CA GLN A 59 -0.07 5.41 2.87
C GLN A 59 -1.22 4.42 2.60
N PRO A 60 -2.12 4.61 1.60
CA PRO A 60 -3.16 3.63 1.29
C PRO A 60 -2.59 2.26 0.83
N CYS A 61 -1.54 2.26 0.01
CA CYS A 61 -0.87 1.04 -0.45
C CYS A 61 -0.20 0.28 0.69
N LEU A 62 0.51 1.02 1.56
CA LEU A 62 1.14 0.49 2.76
C LEU A 62 0.12 -0.14 3.71
N CYS A 63 -1.12 0.35 3.70
CA CYS A 63 -2.23 -0.22 4.43
C CYS A 63 -2.78 -1.50 3.83
N GLN A 64 -2.87 -1.61 2.50
CA GLN A 64 -3.15 -2.89 1.86
C GLN A 64 -2.07 -3.93 2.20
N TYR A 65 -0.79 -3.57 2.12
CA TYR A 65 0.32 -4.47 2.49
C TYR A 65 0.29 -4.89 3.96
N LYS A 66 -0.28 -4.06 4.84
CA LYS A 66 -0.47 -4.40 6.26
C LYS A 66 -1.58 -5.42 6.47
N ARG A 67 -2.61 -5.41 5.61
CA ARG A 67 -3.71 -6.37 5.64
C ARG A 67 -3.29 -7.73 5.08
N ASP A 68 -2.36 -7.75 4.13
CA ASP A 68 -1.78 -8.99 3.60
C ASP A 68 -0.80 -9.62 4.63
N PRO A 69 -1.07 -10.84 5.13
CA PRO A 69 -0.20 -11.50 6.10
C PRO A 69 1.23 -11.74 5.59
N ALA A 70 1.44 -11.92 4.28
CA ALA A 70 2.76 -12.11 3.70
C ALA A 70 3.63 -10.85 3.81
N ASN A 71 3.00 -9.67 3.70
CA ASN A 71 3.67 -8.37 3.69
C ASN A 71 3.64 -7.66 5.05
N ARG A 72 2.77 -8.11 5.97
CA ARG A 72 2.56 -7.52 7.30
C ARG A 72 3.84 -7.41 8.13
N ALA A 73 4.76 -8.38 8.01
CA ALA A 73 6.03 -8.37 8.73
C ALA A 73 6.96 -7.24 8.25
N TYR A 74 6.91 -6.90 6.95
CA TYR A 74 7.74 -5.87 6.35
C TYR A 74 7.27 -4.47 6.77
N VAL A 75 5.96 -4.22 6.69
CA VAL A 75 5.37 -2.91 7.00
C VAL A 75 5.20 -2.62 8.49
N ASN A 76 5.18 -3.64 9.36
CA ASN A 76 5.22 -3.44 10.82
C ASN A 76 6.62 -3.61 11.41
N GLY A 77 7.62 -3.91 10.57
CA GLY A 77 8.99 -4.11 11.01
C GLY A 77 9.63 -2.84 11.59
N PRO A 78 10.79 -2.99 12.26
CA PRO A 78 11.49 -1.87 12.89
C PRO A 78 11.92 -0.79 11.89
N ALA A 79 12.20 -1.15 10.64
CA ALA A 79 12.53 -0.19 9.58
C ALA A 79 11.34 0.71 9.22
N ALA A 80 10.16 0.11 9.01
CA ALA A 80 8.94 0.85 8.72
C ALA A 80 8.56 1.79 9.87
N GLN A 81 8.68 1.33 11.12
CA GLN A 81 8.45 2.20 12.28
C GLN A 81 9.44 3.36 12.40
N ARG A 82 10.72 3.15 12.03
CA ARG A 82 11.69 4.24 11.98
C ARG A 82 11.29 5.29 10.95
N PHE A 83 10.84 4.89 9.76
CA PHE A 83 10.38 5.83 8.73
C PHE A 83 9.16 6.62 9.17
N THR A 84 8.15 5.96 9.76
CA THR A 84 6.97 6.67 10.24
C THR A 84 7.34 7.67 11.33
N ARG A 85 8.18 7.28 12.30
CA ARG A 85 8.64 8.19 13.38
C ARG A 85 9.43 9.37 12.84
N ALA A 86 10.40 9.13 11.95
CA ALA A 86 11.22 10.18 11.36
C ALA A 86 10.41 11.18 10.52
N CYS A 87 9.32 10.70 9.88
CA CYS A 87 8.42 11.53 9.08
C CYS A 87 7.27 12.19 9.87
N GLY A 88 7.24 12.02 11.20
CA GLY A 88 6.17 12.56 12.06
C GLY A 88 4.83 11.84 11.91
N LEU A 89 4.83 10.63 11.34
CA LEU A 89 3.63 9.79 11.24
C LEU A 89 3.48 9.00 12.55
N THR A 90 2.47 9.37 13.33
CA THR A 90 2.22 8.84 14.69
C THR A 90 2.15 7.32 14.73
N GLN A 91 1.65 6.72 13.64
CA GLN A 91 1.70 5.30 13.30
C GLN A 91 1.26 5.19 11.84
N MET A 92 1.60 4.11 11.14
CA MET A 92 0.92 3.75 9.89
C MET A 92 -0.54 3.39 10.23
N LYS A 93 -1.36 4.44 10.34
CA LYS A 93 -2.80 4.37 10.51
C LYS A 93 -3.38 3.93 9.18
N CYS A 94 -3.90 2.72 9.26
CA CYS A 94 -4.74 2.01 8.34
C CYS A 94 -5.97 1.66 9.19
#